data_AF-A0A497J418-F1
#
_entry.id   AF-A0A497J418-F1
#
_cell.length_a   1.000
_cell.length_b   1.000
_cell.length_c   1.000
_cell.angle_alpha   90.00
_cell.angle_beta   90.00
_cell.angle_gamma   90.00
#
_symmetry.space_group_name_H-M   'P 1'
#
loop_
_entity.id
_entity.type
_entity.pdbx_description
1 polymer ?
#
loop_
_entity_poly.entity_id
_entity_poly.type
_entity_poly.pdbx_seq_one_letter_code
_entity_poly.pdbx_strand_id
1 'polypeptide(L)' 'MSAGRVGVPMTDRILEFLEERNPGFKAAVWRIFYPMREDEPIEVAVKPGTLSGEVLELTFDDRTIIVKEEPKPARRGE' A
#
# COMPACT_ATOMS: atom_id res chain seq x y z
N MET A 1 -20.73 5.16 -12.38
CA MET A 1 -19.96 6.32 -11.90
C MET A 1 -19.84 6.18 -10.39
N SER A 2 -18.73 5.60 -9.90
CA SER A 2 -18.53 5.41 -8.46
C SER A 2 -18.25 6.78 -7.86
N ALA A 3 -19.25 7.36 -7.20
CA ALA A 3 -19.09 8.59 -6.44
C ALA A 3 -17.99 8.35 -5.41
N GLY A 4 -16.81 8.96 -5.63
CA GLY A 4 -15.72 8.92 -4.67
C GLY A 4 -16.26 9.40 -3.33
N ARG A 5 -16.22 8.53 -2.32
CA ARG A 5 -16.65 8.87 -0.96
C ARG A 5 -15.76 10.02 -0.47
N VAL A 6 -16.28 11.24 -0.50
CA VAL A 6 -15.57 12.44 -0.07
C VAL A 6 -15.27 12.31 1.42
N GLY A 7 -14.00 12.47 1.81
CA GLY A 7 -13.58 12.38 3.21
C GLY A 7 -12.99 11.04 3.65
N VAL A 8 -12.86 10.04 2.76
CA VAL A 8 -12.13 8.79 3.07
C VAL A 8 -10.62 9.06 3.00
N PRO A 9 -9.85 8.76 4.07
CA PRO A 9 -8.40 8.88 4.05
C PRO A 9 -7.78 8.15 2.86
N MET A 10 -6.76 8.75 2.25
CA MET A 10 -6.03 8.14 1.14
C MET A 10 -5.52 6.73 1.47
N THR A 11 -5.08 6.51 2.71
CA THR A 11 -4.69 5.20 3.24
C THR A 11 -5.79 4.17 3.05
N ASP A 12 -7.03 4.48 3.45
CA ASP A 12 -8.14 3.54 3.33
C ASP A 12 -8.44 3.25 1.87
N ARG A 13 -8.37 4.26 1.00
CA ARG A 13 -8.57 4.07 -0.45
C ARG A 13 -7.50 3.17 -1.06
N ILE A 14 -6.23 3.33 -0.68
CA ILE A 14 -5.14 2.45 -1.12
C ILE A 14 -5.36 1.04 -0.61
N LEU A 15 -5.74 0.87 0.65
CA LEU A 15 -5.99 -0.44 1.24
C LEU A 15 -7.15 -1.19 0.55
N GLU A 16 -8.25 -0.50 0.24
CA GLU A 16 -9.35 -1.08 -0.54
C GLU A 16 -8.90 -1.42 -1.96
N PHE A 17 -8.17 -0.52 -2.64
CA PHE A 17 -7.64 -0.79 -3.97
C PHE A 17 -6.73 -2.03 -4.02
N LEU A 18 -5.87 -2.21 -3.01
CA LEU A 18 -5.02 -3.38 -2.90
C LEU A 18 -5.83 -4.66 -2.65
N GLU A 19 -6.86 -4.60 -1.81
CA GLU A 19 -7.76 -5.72 -1.54
C GLU A 19 -8.56 -6.13 -2.80
N GLU A 20 -9.05 -5.17 -3.57
CA GLU A 20 -9.75 -5.41 -4.84
C GLU A 20 -8.85 -6.10 -5.88
N ARG A 21 -7.56 -5.78 -5.89
CA ARG A 21 -6.57 -6.37 -6.80
C ARG A 21 -6.12 -7.76 -6.37
N ASN A 22 -5.87 -7.94 -5.09
CA ASN A 22 -5.47 -9.21 -4.50
C ASN A 22 -6.12 -9.39 -3.12
N PRO A 23 -7.12 -10.29 -3.01
CA PRO A 23 -7.77 -10.56 -1.74
C PRO A 23 -6.77 -10.94 -0.64
N GLY A 24 -6.89 -10.31 0.53
CA GLY A 24 -6.01 -10.47 1.67
C GLY A 24 -4.82 -9.50 1.73
N PHE A 25 -4.56 -8.70 0.70
CA PHE A 25 -3.48 -7.71 0.73
C PHE A 25 -3.67 -6.67 1.83
N LYS A 26 -4.89 -6.19 2.05
CA LYS A 26 -5.17 -5.18 3.07
C LYS A 26 -4.72 -5.63 4.46
N ALA A 27 -4.90 -6.92 4.76
CA ALA A 27 -4.48 -7.51 6.03
C ALA A 27 -2.95 -7.74 6.12
N ALA A 28 -2.25 -7.78 4.98
CA ALA A 28 -0.82 -8.00 4.91
C ALA A 28 0.02 -6.71 5.00
N VAL A 29 -0.58 -5.53 4.82
CA VAL A 29 0.12 -4.23 4.86
C VAL A 29 0.60 -3.90 6.28
N TRP A 30 1.90 -3.63 6.43
CA TRP A 30 2.50 -3.14 7.68
C TRP A 30 2.61 -1.63 7.74
N ARG A 31 2.93 -1.02 6.59
CA ARG A 31 3.28 0.40 6.49
C ARG A 31 2.98 0.90 5.08
N ILE A 32 2.46 2.12 5.01
CA ILE A 32 2.38 2.90 3.79
C ILE A 32 3.26 4.12 4.01
N PHE A 33 4.24 4.32 3.13
CA PHE A 33 5.10 5.49 3.12
C PHE A 33 4.64 6.45 2.04
N TYR A 34 4.23 7.64 2.46
CA TYR A 34 3.87 8.72 1.56
C TYR A 34 5.10 9.59 1.32
N PRO A 35 5.64 9.63 0.09
CA PRO A 35 6.76 10.50 -0.21
C PRO A 35 6.36 11.97 -0.11
N MET A 36 7.35 12.83 0.13
CA MET A 36 7.13 14.28 0.14
C MET A 36 6.97 14.84 -1.28
N ARG A 37 7.62 14.20 -2.26
CA ARG A 37 7.54 14.61 -3.66
C ARG A 37 6.44 13.86 -4.38
N GLU A 38 5.79 14.52 -5.34
CA GLU A 38 4.66 13.93 -6.07
C GLU A 38 5.08 12.98 -7.19
N ASP A 39 6.30 13.14 -7.70
CA ASP A 39 6.92 12.28 -8.71
C ASP A 39 7.53 11.00 -8.12
N GLU A 40 7.64 10.93 -6.79
CA GLU A 40 8.09 9.72 -6.09
C GLU A 40 6.91 8.76 -5.86
N PRO A 41 7.14 7.44 -5.95
CA PRO A 41 6.10 6.46 -5.73
C PRO A 41 5.73 6.35 -4.25
N ILE A 42 4.46 6.02 -3.99
CA ILE A 42 4.01 5.61 -2.66
C ILE A 42 4.51 4.19 -2.42
N GLU A 43 5.24 3.96 -1.33
CA GLU A 43 5.73 2.62 -1.00
C GLU A 43 4.79 1.94 0.00
N VAL A 44 4.40 0.71 -0.32
CA VAL A 44 3.57 -0.13 0.54
C VAL A 44 4.39 -1.36 0.94
N ALA A 45 4.66 -1.47 2.23
CA ALA A 45 5.33 -2.62 2.82
C ALA A 45 4.30 -3.66 3.24
N VAL A 46 4.41 -4.87 2.71
CA VAL A 46 3.58 -6.02 3.08
C VAL A 46 4.39 -7.10 3.79
N LYS A 47 3.68 -8.03 4.42
CA LYS A 47 4.27 -9.20 5.08
C LYS A 47 5.11 -10.05 4.12
N PRO A 48 6.29 -10.56 4.55
CA PRO A 48 7.07 -11.51 3.76
C PRO A 48 6.25 -12.75 3.39
N GLY A 49 6.40 -13.21 2.15
CA GLY A 49 5.61 -14.29 1.54
C GLY A 49 4.27 -13.86 0.94
N THR A 50 3.93 -12.57 0.95
CA THR A 50 2.69 -12.06 0.30
C THR A 50 2.84 -11.95 -1.22
N LEU A 51 4.03 -11.58 -1.70
CA LEU A 51 4.40 -11.42 -3.11
C LEU A 51 5.36 -12.51 -3.59
N SER A 52 5.66 -13.52 -2.76
CA SER A 52 6.65 -14.56 -3.07
C SER A 52 8.04 -14.00 -3.46
N GLY A 53 8.41 -12.85 -2.88
CA GLY A 53 9.66 -12.16 -3.18
C GLY A 53 9.63 -11.21 -4.39
N GLU A 54 8.50 -11.06 -5.06
CA GLU A 54 8.33 -10.10 -6.15
C GLU A 54 8.01 -8.69 -5.63
N VAL A 55 8.19 -7.69 -6.50
CA VAL A 55 7.76 -6.31 -6.29
C VAL A 55 6.63 -6.02 -7.27
N LEU A 56 5.52 -5.47 -6.76
CA LEU A 56 4.36 -5.15 -7.57
C LEU A 56 4.26 -3.62 -7.73
N GLU A 57 4.25 -3.16 -8.97
CA GLU A 57 4.06 -1.75 -9.31
C GLU A 57 2.64 -1.54 -9.85
N LEU A 58 1.92 -0.58 -9.27
CA LEU A 58 0.52 -0.30 -9.58
C LEU A 58 0.33 1.21 -9.79
N THR A 59 -0.70 1.58 -10.55
CA THR A 59 -1.13 2.98 -10.68
C THR A 59 -2.44 3.21 -9.93
N PHE A 60 -2.49 4.25 -9.10
CA PHE A 60 -3.64 4.65 -8.30
C PHE A 60 -3.75 6.17 -8.24
N ASP A 61 -4.90 6.72 -8.67
CA ASP A 61 -5.14 8.18 -8.74
C ASP A 61 -3.94 8.95 -9.34
N ASP A 62 -3.49 8.52 -10.52
CA ASP A 62 -2.33 9.07 -11.27
C ASP A 62 -0.97 9.01 -10.54
N ARG A 63 -0.89 8.28 -9.42
CA ARG A 63 0.35 8.02 -8.70
C ARG A 63 0.80 6.58 -8.84
N THR A 64 2.11 6.37 -8.84
CA THR A 64 2.71 5.04 -8.76
C THR A 64 2.71 4.55 -7.32
N ILE A 65 2.28 3.32 -7.12
CA ILE A 65 2.39 2.57 -5.86
C ILE A 65 3.34 1.40 -6.08
N ILE A 66 4.37 1.30 -5.25
CA ILE A 66 5.28 0.15 -5.22
C ILE A 66 4.96 -0.67 -3.98
N VAL A 67 4.52 -1.91 -4.17
CA VAL A 67 4.27 -2.88 -3.12
C VAL A 67 5.46 -3.83 -3.03
N LYS A 68 6.06 -3.93 -1.85
CA LYS A 68 7.23 -4.78 -1.59
C LYS A 68 7.12 -5.48 -0.24
N GLU A 69 7.74 -6.64 -0.15
CA GLU A 69 7.85 -7.36 1.11
C GLU A 69 8.89 -6.72 2.01
N GLU A 70 8.50 -6.37 3.24
CA GLU A 70 9.45 -5.92 4.27
C GLU A 70 9.14 -6.60 5.60
N PRO A 71 10.16 -6.89 6.42
CA PRO A 71 9.94 -7.38 7.78
C PRO A 71 9.10 -6.36 8.56
N LYS A 72 8.26 -6.88 9.47
CA LYS A 72 7.46 -6.03 10.34
C LYS A 72 8.39 -5.06 11.08
N PRO A 73 8.11 -3.75 11.07
CA PRO A 73 8.97 -2.78 11.74
C PRO A 73 9.07 -3.14 13.23
N ALA A 74 10.29 -3.14 13.76
CA ALA A 74 10.51 -3.33 15.18
C ALA A 74 9.77 -2.25 15.95
N ARG A 75 8.95 -2.64 16.94
CA ARG A 75 8.43 -1.67 17.91
C ARG A 75 9.64 -1.15 18.67
N ARG A 76 9.90 0.14 18.57
CA ARG A 76 10.98 0.79 19.34
C ARG A 76 10.53 0.82 20.80
N GLY A 77 10.86 -0.21 21.56
CA GLY A 77 10.58 -0.31 22.99
C GLY A 77 10.16 -1.71 23.45
N GLU A 78 11.10 -2.65 23.42
CA GLU A 78 11.22 -3.75 24.40
C GLU A 78 12.72 -3.93 24.71
#